data_AF-A0AAP0NC32-F1
#
_entry.id   AF-A0AAP0NC32-F1
#
_cell.length_a   1.000
_cell.length_b   1.000
_cell.length_c   1.000
_cell.angle_alpha   90.00
_cell.angle_beta   90.00
_cell.angle_gamma   90.00
#
_symmetry.space_group_name_H-M   'P 1'
#
loop_
_entity.id
_entity.type
_entity.pdbx_description
1 polymer ?
#
loop_
_entity_poly.entity_id
_entity_poly.type
_entity_poly.pdbx_seq_one_letter_code
_entity_poly.pdbx_strand_id
1 'polypeptide(L)'
;MIINYSKFGDVVSFDTIYKINKEHRPFAVFVGFGYHRVIVVFGAALMYDETAESFTWLFETFLEAMSNKPPKTILIDQDAIMAKVVSKAMPYIFHKLCKWHILQNAIKNVNLISPKPRCIKGVLAYFMENVDDKEDFVADWEKMKDEYNVRGNKWLDTIFGLRGKWAHAYVRLA
;
A
#
# COMPACT_ATOMS: atom_id res chain seq x y z
N MET A 1 -4.08 22.02 -6.30
CA MET A 1 -3.62 21.04 -5.29
C MET A 1 -4.48 21.13 -4.03
N ILE A 2 -4.39 22.21 -3.24
CA ILE A 2 -5.11 22.36 -1.96
C ILE A 2 -6.65 22.25 -2.09
N ILE A 3 -7.27 22.92 -3.08
CA ILE A 3 -8.73 22.85 -3.30
C ILE A 3 -9.20 21.44 -3.68
N ASN A 4 -8.37 20.69 -4.42
CA ASN A 4 -8.71 19.32 -4.75
C ASN A 4 -8.56 18.41 -3.53
N TYR A 5 -7.50 18.61 -2.75
CA TYR A 5 -7.30 17.85 -1.52
C TYR A 5 -8.41 18.12 -0.49
N SER A 6 -8.89 19.36 -0.35
CA SER A 6 -9.98 19.66 0.59
C SER A 6 -11.27 18.91 0.28
N LYS A 7 -11.52 18.61 -1.01
CA LYS A 7 -12.70 17.88 -1.51
C LYS A 7 -12.49 16.36 -1.62
N PHE A 8 -11.29 15.93 -1.97
CA PHE A 8 -11.00 14.54 -2.38
C PHE A 8 -9.89 13.86 -1.59
N GLY A 9 -9.28 14.56 -0.63
CA GLY A 9 -8.13 14.08 0.16
C GLY A 9 -8.47 13.05 1.24
N ASP A 10 -9.70 12.53 1.29
CA ASP A 10 -10.07 11.47 2.26
C ASP A 10 -9.22 10.21 2.03
N VAL A 11 -8.89 9.89 0.79
CA VAL A 11 -8.04 8.75 0.41
C VAL A 11 -6.88 9.25 -0.46
N VAL A 12 -5.66 9.02 0.01
CA VAL A 12 -4.43 9.43 -0.68
C VAL A 12 -3.58 8.20 -0.92
N SER A 13 -3.09 8.02 -2.14
CA SER A 13 -2.00 7.09 -2.42
C SER A 13 -0.69 7.87 -2.47
N PHE A 14 0.33 7.32 -1.83
CA PHE A 14 1.67 7.86 -1.84
C PHE A 14 2.63 6.80 -2.36
N ASP A 15 3.58 7.23 -3.19
CA ASP A 15 4.61 6.38 -3.75
C ASP A 15 5.88 7.18 -4.03
N THR A 16 7.03 6.52 -3.94
CA THR A 16 8.31 7.06 -4.39
C THR A 16 8.78 6.32 -5.63
N ILE A 17 9.08 7.09 -6.67
CA ILE A 17 9.61 6.55 -7.91
C ILE A 17 11.13 6.78 -7.90
N TYR A 18 11.88 5.69 -7.71
CA TYR A 18 13.34 5.70 -7.73
C TYR A 18 13.87 5.38 -9.15
N LYS A 19 15.01 5.97 -9.55
CA LYS A 19 15.79 5.70 -10.78
C LYS A 19 15.32 6.28 -12.13
N ILE A 20 14.52 7.35 -12.18
CA ILE A 20 14.17 7.99 -13.46
C ILE A 20 15.12 9.14 -13.85
N ASN A 21 15.76 9.79 -12.87
CA ASN A 21 16.68 10.90 -13.14
C ASN A 21 18.16 10.45 -13.10
N LYS A 22 19.03 11.22 -13.78
CA LYS A 22 20.48 10.95 -13.87
C LYS A 22 21.17 10.90 -12.49
N GLU A 23 20.60 11.62 -11.53
CA GLU A 23 21.11 11.77 -10.17
C GLU A 23 20.60 10.68 -9.21
N HIS A 24 19.82 9.72 -9.71
CA HIS A 24 19.23 8.62 -8.93
C HIS A 24 18.48 9.12 -7.68
N ARG A 25 17.77 10.24 -7.77
CA ARG A 25 17.01 10.85 -6.68
C ARG A 25 15.57 10.31 -6.63
N PRO A 26 15.02 9.99 -5.45
CA PRO A 26 13.62 9.59 -5.31
C PRO A 26 12.68 10.74 -5.67
N PHE A 27 11.63 10.44 -6.43
CA PHE A 27 10.54 11.38 -6.71
C PHE A 27 9.26 10.89 -6.04
N ALA A 28 8.83 11.62 -5.02
CA ALA A 28 7.67 11.29 -4.22
C ALA A 28 6.41 11.97 -4.76
N VAL A 29 5.30 11.25 -4.82
CA VAL A 29 4.02 11.78 -5.33
C VAL A 29 2.86 11.37 -4.43
N PHE A 30 2.03 12.35 -4.09
CA PHE A 30 0.74 12.17 -3.42
C PHE A 30 -0.38 12.29 -4.46
N VAL A 31 -1.13 11.22 -4.66
CA VAL A 31 -2.22 11.16 -5.64
C VAL A 31 -3.53 10.71 -4.98
N GLY A 32 -4.64 11.07 -5.59
CA GLY A 32 -5.95 10.53 -5.24
C GLY A 32 -6.88 10.56 -6.44
N PHE A 33 -8.18 10.42 -6.18
CA PHE A 33 -9.20 10.43 -7.22
C PHE A 33 -10.09 11.66 -7.06
N GLY A 34 -10.21 12.45 -8.13
CA GLY A 34 -11.19 13.52 -8.24
C GLY A 34 -12.53 13.02 -8.79
N TYR A 35 -13.28 13.93 -9.41
CA TYR A 35 -14.52 13.59 -10.10
C TYR A 35 -14.31 12.52 -11.17
N HIS A 36 -15.30 11.65 -11.34
CA HIS A 36 -15.30 10.57 -12.34
C HIS A 36 -14.05 9.66 -12.31
N ARG A 37 -13.43 9.50 -11.13
CA ARG A 37 -12.21 8.68 -10.93
C ARG A 37 -11.00 9.16 -11.74
N VAL A 38 -10.96 10.43 -12.10
CA VAL A 38 -9.76 11.03 -12.70
C VAL A 38 -8.67 11.13 -11.62
N ILE A 39 -7.44 10.73 -11.97
CA ILE A 39 -6.30 10.83 -11.08
C ILE A 39 -5.96 12.29 -10.85
N VAL A 40 -5.80 12.69 -9.59
CA VAL A 40 -5.41 14.04 -9.19
C VAL A 40 -4.13 13.96 -8.36
N VAL A 41 -3.13 14.76 -8.73
CA VAL A 41 -1.92 14.94 -7.92
C VAL A 41 -2.20 16.00 -6.85
N PHE A 42 -2.07 15.63 -5.59
CA PHE A 42 -2.20 16.52 -4.45
C PHE A 42 -0.88 17.20 -4.08
N GLY A 43 0.24 16.51 -4.32
CA GLY A 43 1.57 17.05 -4.08
C GLY A 43 2.64 16.16 -4.69
N ALA A 44 3.83 16.72 -4.88
CA ALA A 44 5.00 15.99 -5.33
C ALA A 44 6.26 16.64 -4.76
N ALA A 45 7.30 15.84 -4.53
CA ALA A 45 8.58 16.30 -4.02
C ALA A 45 9.73 15.51 -4.65
N LEU A 46 10.80 16.21 -5.01
CA LEU A 46 12.08 15.58 -5.32
C LEU A 46 12.87 15.45 -4.01
N MET A 47 13.18 14.22 -3.62
CA MET A 47 13.88 13.93 -2.36
C MET A 47 15.36 13.67 -2.61
N TYR A 48 16.18 13.85 -1.56
CA TYR A 48 17.60 13.50 -1.63
C TYR A 48 17.80 11.98 -1.47
N ASP A 49 17.13 11.39 -0.48
CA ASP A 49 17.20 9.98 -0.11
C ASP A 49 15.85 9.47 0.46
N GLU A 50 15.76 8.17 0.74
CA GLU A 50 14.58 7.51 1.32
C GLU A 50 14.82 7.17 2.81
N THR A 51 15.34 8.12 3.57
CA THR A 51 15.56 7.97 5.03
C THR A 51 14.29 8.29 5.83
N ALA A 52 14.26 7.84 7.08
CA ALA A 52 13.13 8.13 7.98
C ALA A 52 12.98 9.64 8.21
N GLU A 53 14.09 10.36 8.30
CA GLU A 53 14.16 11.81 8.46
C GLU A 53 13.58 12.52 7.24
N SER A 54 14.02 12.14 6.03
CA SER A 54 13.51 12.71 4.77
C SER A 54 12.02 12.48 4.58
N PHE A 55 11.52 11.27 4.89
CA PHE A 55 10.09 11.00 4.86
C PHE A 55 9.33 11.80 5.93
N THR A 56 9.88 11.93 7.14
CA THR A 56 9.23 12.70 8.21
C THR A 56 9.01 14.14 7.77
N TRP A 57 10.08 14.78 7.28
CA TRP A 57 10.00 16.13 6.73
C TRP A 57 8.98 16.23 5.61
N LEU A 58 8.95 15.25 4.69
CA LEU A 58 8.02 15.26 3.56
C LEU A 58 6.56 15.20 4.00
N PHE A 59 6.21 14.28 4.90
CA PHE A 59 4.83 14.11 5.37
C PHE A 59 4.38 15.31 6.22
N GLU A 60 5.25 15.85 7.07
CA GLU A 60 4.97 17.07 7.84
C GLU A 60 4.73 18.27 6.91
N THR A 61 5.62 18.49 5.95
CA THR A 61 5.49 19.57 4.96
C THR A 61 4.22 19.42 4.12
N PHE A 62 3.88 18.19 3.72
CA PHE A 62 2.64 17.93 2.99
C PHE A 62 1.41 18.29 3.83
N LEU A 63 1.37 17.91 5.10
CA LEU A 63 0.26 18.24 5.99
C LEU A 63 0.11 19.75 6.20
N GLU A 64 1.22 20.45 6.46
CA GLU A 64 1.23 21.90 6.61
C GLU A 64 0.66 22.58 5.37
N ALA A 65 1.10 22.17 4.17
CA ALA A 65 0.57 22.67 2.91
C ALA A 65 -0.92 22.35 2.70
N MET A 66 -1.42 21.26 3.30
CA MET A 66 -2.83 20.85 3.28
C MET A 66 -3.63 21.34 4.50
N SER A 67 -3.20 22.45 5.12
CA SER A 67 -3.88 23.07 6.26
C SER A 67 -4.00 22.14 7.47
N ASN A 68 -3.00 21.30 7.69
CA ASN A 68 -2.93 20.30 8.76
C ASN A 68 -4.12 19.34 8.79
N LYS A 69 -4.78 19.13 7.65
CA LYS A 69 -5.87 18.16 7.51
C LYS A 69 -5.29 16.83 7.00
N PRO A 70 -5.12 15.80 7.85
CA PRO A 70 -4.67 14.49 7.39
C PRO A 70 -5.75 13.79 6.54
N PRO A 71 -5.37 12.87 5.64
CA PRO A 71 -6.32 12.01 4.96
C PRO A 71 -6.94 11.03 5.96
N LYS A 72 -8.08 10.41 5.62
CA LYS A 72 -8.65 9.32 6.44
C LYS A 72 -7.91 8.00 6.19
N THR A 73 -7.47 7.79 4.95
CA THR A 73 -6.73 6.60 4.55
C THR A 73 -5.54 7.00 3.67
N ILE A 74 -4.38 6.43 3.97
CA ILE A 74 -3.23 6.50 3.07
C ILE A 74 -2.91 5.11 2.52
N LEU A 75 -2.70 5.02 1.22
CA LEU A 75 -2.19 3.85 0.53
C LEU A 75 -0.71 4.03 0.29
N ILE A 76 0.11 3.21 0.95
CA ILE A 76 1.56 3.16 0.72
C ILE A 76 1.99 1.74 0.36
N ASP A 77 3.22 1.58 -0.05
CA ASP A 77 3.83 0.28 -0.30
C ASP A 77 4.09 -0.48 1.03
N GLN A 78 4.79 -1.62 0.93
CA GLN A 78 5.14 -2.45 2.09
C GLN A 78 6.47 -2.02 2.73
N ASP A 79 6.77 -0.72 2.77
CA ASP A 79 8.00 -0.20 3.36
C ASP A 79 7.84 0.07 4.88
N ALA A 80 8.75 -0.51 5.67
CA ALA A 80 8.71 -0.42 7.13
C ALA A 80 9.07 0.98 7.65
N ILE A 81 9.94 1.71 6.95
CA ILE A 81 10.34 3.07 7.29
C ILE A 81 9.14 4.00 7.07
N MET A 82 8.53 3.97 5.88
CA MET A 82 7.33 4.75 5.57
C MET A 82 6.19 4.43 6.55
N ALA A 83 5.94 3.15 6.83
CA ALA A 83 4.90 2.74 7.76
C ALA A 83 5.10 3.36 9.16
N LYS A 84 6.35 3.38 9.65
CA LYS A 84 6.69 3.97 10.95
C LYS A 84 6.56 5.49 10.94
N VAL A 85 7.05 6.14 9.89
CA VAL A 85 6.99 7.60 9.74
C VAL A 85 5.54 8.08 9.65
N VAL A 86 4.73 7.46 8.79
CA VAL A 86 3.30 7.78 8.65
C VAL A 86 2.56 7.61 9.98
N SER A 87 2.84 6.52 10.71
CA SER A 87 2.21 6.29 12.03
C SER A 87 2.58 7.35 13.06
N LYS A 88 3.74 7.99 12.91
CA LYS A 88 4.18 9.09 13.78
C LYS A 88 3.58 10.43 13.35
N ALA A 89 3.62 10.74 12.06
CA ALA A 89 3.12 12.01 11.52
C ALA A 89 1.59 12.10 11.53
N MET A 90 0.91 10.97 11.36
CA MET A 90 -0.54 10.86 11.20
C MET A 90 -1.09 9.65 11.97
N PRO A 91 -1.10 9.67 13.32
CA PRO A 91 -1.38 8.48 14.14
C PRO A 91 -2.82 7.94 14.02
N TYR A 92 -3.77 8.76 13.59
CA TYR A 92 -5.20 8.42 13.54
C TYR A 92 -5.70 8.00 12.15
N ILE A 93 -4.81 7.89 11.17
CA ILE A 93 -5.21 7.53 9.79
C ILE A 93 -5.13 6.02 9.59
N PHE A 94 -5.98 5.51 8.72
CA PHE A 94 -5.89 4.11 8.31
C PHE A 94 -4.77 3.93 7.28
N HIS A 95 -3.75 3.15 7.63
CA HIS A 95 -2.71 2.75 6.70
C HIS A 95 -3.15 1.48 5.95
N LYS A 96 -3.47 1.64 4.67
CA LYS A 96 -3.77 0.55 3.74
C LYS A 96 -2.55 0.23 2.87
N LEU A 97 -2.26 -1.03 2.65
CA LEU A 97 -1.20 -1.44 1.72
C LEU A 97 -1.71 -1.35 0.27
N CYS A 98 -0.86 -0.88 -0.63
CA CYS A 98 -1.19 -0.76 -2.05
C CYS A 98 -1.35 -2.13 -2.72
N LYS A 99 -2.54 -2.39 -3.28
CA LYS A 99 -2.88 -3.61 -4.03
C LYS A 99 -1.83 -3.94 -5.09
N TRP A 100 -1.44 -2.95 -5.89
CA TRP A 100 -0.49 -3.14 -6.98
C TRP A 100 0.85 -3.65 -6.46
N HIS A 101 1.39 -3.02 -5.40
CA HIS A 101 2.65 -3.44 -4.78
C HIS A 101 2.59 -4.85 -4.22
N ILE A 102 1.52 -5.23 -3.51
CA ILE A 102 1.36 -6.60 -3.01
C ILE A 102 1.37 -7.60 -4.17
N LEU A 103 0.62 -7.32 -5.25
CA LEU A 103 0.55 -8.22 -6.41
C LEU A 103 1.88 -8.31 -7.17
N GLN A 104 2.69 -7.24 -7.24
CA GLN A 104 4.03 -7.32 -7.81
C GLN A 104 4.99 -8.09 -6.90
N ASN A 105 4.94 -7.86 -5.60
CA ASN A 105 5.76 -8.59 -4.63
C ASN A 105 5.41 -10.09 -4.60
N ALA A 106 4.14 -10.44 -4.82
CA ALA A 106 3.72 -11.83 -4.97
C ALA A 106 4.41 -12.55 -6.12
N ILE A 107 4.53 -11.91 -7.28
CA ILE A 107 5.26 -12.51 -8.41
C ILE A 107 6.71 -12.75 -8.02
N LYS A 108 7.37 -11.75 -7.44
CA LYS A 108 8.79 -11.85 -7.08
C LYS A 108 9.05 -12.96 -6.04
N ASN A 109 8.15 -13.14 -5.09
CA ASN A 109 8.34 -14.06 -3.96
C ASN A 109 7.71 -15.46 -4.15
N VAL A 110 6.80 -15.64 -5.11
CA VAL A 110 6.00 -16.88 -5.24
C VAL A 110 6.08 -17.51 -6.64
N ASN A 111 6.12 -16.73 -7.73
CA ASN A 111 6.08 -17.30 -9.09
C ASN A 111 7.36 -18.07 -9.49
N LEU A 112 8.40 -18.08 -8.66
CA LEU A 112 9.60 -18.86 -8.89
C LEU A 112 9.44 -20.37 -8.54
N ILE A 113 8.32 -20.76 -7.90
CA ILE A 113 8.23 -22.07 -7.23
C ILE A 113 7.25 -23.05 -7.91
N SER A 114 6.35 -22.64 -8.82
CA SER A 114 5.33 -23.58 -9.35
C SER A 114 4.80 -23.28 -10.77
N PRO A 115 4.81 -24.27 -11.69
CA PRO A 115 4.12 -24.19 -12.98
C PRO A 115 2.63 -24.54 -12.81
N LYS A 116 1.89 -23.75 -12.03
CA LYS A 116 0.48 -24.00 -11.71
C LYS A 116 -0.51 -23.25 -12.62
N PRO A 117 -1.74 -23.76 -12.80
CA PRO A 117 -2.68 -23.28 -13.82
C PRO A 117 -3.22 -21.87 -13.58
N ARG A 118 -3.20 -21.37 -12.33
CA ARG A 118 -3.66 -20.02 -11.98
C ARG A 118 -2.50 -19.15 -11.49
N CYS A 119 -2.37 -17.96 -12.07
CA CYS A 119 -1.39 -16.97 -11.67
C CYS A 119 -1.60 -16.52 -10.21
N ILE A 120 -0.53 -16.48 -9.41
CA ILE A 120 -0.61 -16.08 -7.99
C ILE A 120 -1.24 -14.69 -7.80
N LYS A 121 -1.10 -13.78 -8.77
CA LYS A 121 -1.76 -12.48 -8.76
C LYS A 121 -3.29 -12.62 -8.69
N GLY A 122 -3.86 -13.54 -9.46
CA GLY A 122 -5.30 -13.78 -9.47
C GLY A 122 -5.79 -14.35 -8.14
N VAL A 123 -5.02 -15.26 -7.55
CA VAL A 123 -5.34 -15.85 -6.25
C VAL A 123 -5.29 -14.80 -5.14
N LEU A 124 -4.24 -13.98 -5.06
CA LEU A 124 -4.18 -12.91 -4.07
C LEU A 124 -5.23 -11.82 -4.29
N ALA A 125 -5.55 -11.49 -5.56
CA ALA A 125 -6.64 -10.57 -5.86
C ALA A 125 -7.99 -11.11 -5.37
N TYR A 126 -8.22 -12.43 -5.44
CA TYR A 126 -9.40 -13.07 -4.85
C TYR A 126 -9.48 -12.82 -3.34
N PHE A 127 -8.42 -13.08 -2.58
CA PHE A 127 -8.37 -12.79 -1.14
C PHE A 127 -8.54 -11.30 -0.80
N MET A 128 -8.07 -10.41 -1.68
CA MET A 128 -8.18 -8.96 -1.49
C MET A 128 -9.61 -8.44 -1.66
N GLU A 129 -10.47 -9.11 -2.42
CA GLU A 129 -11.71 -8.50 -2.93
C GLU A 129 -12.97 -9.36 -2.80
N ASN A 130 -12.83 -10.69 -2.69
CA ASN A 130 -13.95 -11.62 -2.83
C ASN A 130 -14.19 -12.50 -1.59
N VAL A 131 -13.32 -12.39 -0.57
CA VAL A 131 -13.50 -13.10 0.70
C VAL A 131 -13.94 -12.09 1.76
N ASP A 132 -15.13 -12.32 2.29
CA ASP A 132 -15.81 -11.42 3.23
C ASP A 132 -15.69 -11.89 4.68
N ASP A 133 -15.70 -13.20 4.89
CA ASP A 133 -15.66 -13.84 6.21
C ASP A 133 -14.21 -14.14 6.64
N LYS A 134 -13.91 -13.99 7.93
CA LYS A 134 -12.55 -14.12 8.44
C LYS A 134 -12.13 -15.58 8.56
N GLU A 135 -13.05 -16.44 8.96
CA GLU A 135 -12.87 -17.87 9.10
C GLU A 135 -12.64 -18.50 7.73
N ASP A 136 -13.48 -18.17 6.75
CA ASP A 136 -13.31 -18.57 5.35
C ASP A 136 -11.97 -18.09 4.79
N PHE A 137 -11.58 -16.85 5.07
CA PHE A 137 -10.28 -16.31 4.64
C PHE A 137 -9.12 -17.16 5.17
N VAL A 138 -9.12 -17.52 6.45
CA VAL A 138 -8.05 -18.32 7.04
C VAL A 138 -8.03 -19.72 6.44
N ALA A 139 -9.20 -20.36 6.30
CA ALA A 139 -9.33 -21.69 5.72
C ALA A 139 -8.84 -21.74 4.27
N ASP A 140 -9.32 -20.81 3.43
CA ASP A 140 -8.91 -20.70 2.03
C ASP A 140 -7.43 -20.35 1.90
N TRP A 141 -6.88 -19.53 2.80
CA TRP A 141 -5.46 -19.17 2.79
C TRP A 141 -4.56 -20.38 3.08
N GLU A 142 -4.91 -21.21 4.07
CA GLU A 142 -4.18 -22.45 4.34
C GLU A 142 -4.26 -23.42 3.16
N LYS A 143 -5.45 -23.58 2.58
CA LYS A 143 -5.65 -24.39 1.38
C LYS A 143 -4.80 -23.91 0.21
N MET A 144 -4.75 -22.60 -0.02
CA MET A 144 -3.89 -22.00 -1.06
C MET A 144 -2.41 -22.33 -0.83
N LYS A 145 -1.92 -22.29 0.41
CA LYS A 145 -0.53 -22.65 0.71
C LYS A 145 -0.19 -24.09 0.36
N ASP A 146 -1.11 -25.03 0.61
CA ASP A 146 -0.99 -26.44 0.18
C ASP A 146 -1.06 -26.57 -1.34
N GLU A 147 -2.11 -26.01 -1.94
CA GLU A 147 -2.35 -26.10 -3.38
C GLU A 147 -1.21 -25.53 -4.20
N TYR A 148 -0.50 -24.50 -3.69
CA TYR A 148 0.65 -23.89 -4.34
C TYR A 148 2.00 -24.45 -3.88
N ASN A 149 2.04 -25.30 -2.84
CA ASN A 149 3.27 -25.80 -2.22
C ASN A 149 4.20 -24.66 -1.77
N VAL A 150 3.62 -23.68 -1.07
CA VAL A 150 4.30 -22.45 -0.63
C VAL A 150 4.28 -22.31 0.89
N ARG A 151 4.06 -23.42 1.62
CA ARG A 151 4.21 -23.46 3.07
C ARG A 151 5.64 -23.05 3.46
N GLY A 152 5.76 -22.24 4.52
CA GLY A 152 7.04 -21.69 4.99
C GLY A 152 7.58 -20.52 4.17
N ASN A 153 6.83 -20.02 3.19
CA ASN A 153 7.20 -18.80 2.49
C ASN A 153 7.06 -17.59 3.43
N LYS A 154 8.20 -17.05 3.89
CA LYS A 154 8.26 -15.93 4.83
C LYS A 154 7.49 -14.69 4.38
N TRP A 155 7.45 -14.42 3.07
CA TRP A 155 6.71 -13.27 2.54
C TRP A 155 5.20 -13.48 2.66
N LEU A 156 4.70 -14.70 2.39
CA LEU A 156 3.29 -15.04 2.62
C LEU A 156 2.91 -14.96 4.09
N ASP A 157 3.78 -15.41 5.00
CA ASP A 157 3.54 -15.28 6.44
C ASP A 157 3.47 -13.81 6.87
N THR A 158 4.37 -12.98 6.33
CA THR A 158 4.40 -11.53 6.58
C THR A 158 3.13 -10.85 6.08
N ILE A 159 2.72 -11.10 4.83
CA ILE A 159 1.55 -10.44 4.25
C ILE A 159 0.26 -10.92 4.93
N PHE A 160 0.18 -12.19 5.32
CA PHE A 160 -0.93 -12.70 6.14
C PHE A 160 -0.99 -12.02 7.51
N GLY A 161 0.15 -11.80 8.17
CA GLY A 161 0.24 -11.02 9.40
C GLY A 161 -0.30 -9.59 9.23
N LEU A 162 -0.13 -9.01 8.04
CA LEU A 162 -0.60 -7.68 7.68
C LEU A 162 -2.01 -7.64 7.07
N ARG A 163 -2.79 -8.73 7.09
CA ARG A 163 -4.13 -8.84 6.46
C ARG A 163 -5.11 -7.73 6.84
N GLY A 164 -5.01 -7.20 8.05
CA GLY A 164 -5.78 -6.03 8.50
C GLY A 164 -5.57 -4.75 7.68
N LYS A 165 -4.52 -4.69 6.85
CA LYS A 165 -4.18 -3.54 6.00
C LYS A 165 -4.48 -3.75 4.52
N TRP A 166 -4.99 -4.90 4.09
CA TRP A 166 -5.21 -5.17 2.66
C TRP A 166 -6.36 -6.12 2.33
N ALA A 167 -6.71 -7.05 3.22
CA ALA A 167 -7.73 -8.06 2.96
C ALA A 167 -9.13 -7.50 3.24
N HIS A 168 -10.05 -7.66 2.29
CA HIS A 168 -11.41 -7.13 2.42
C HIS A 168 -12.13 -7.61 3.68
N ALA A 169 -12.03 -8.90 4.01
CA ALA A 169 -12.56 -9.51 5.24
C ALA A 169 -12.11 -8.82 6.55
N TYR A 170 -10.99 -8.09 6.54
CA TYR A 170 -10.41 -7.45 7.73
C TYR A 170 -10.50 -5.93 7.72
N VAL A 171 -10.54 -5.31 6.54
CA VAL A 171 -10.57 -3.84 6.41
C VAL A 171 -11.98 -3.27 6.67
N ARG A 172 -13.05 -4.08 6.58
CA ARG A 172 -14.45 -3.65 6.83
C ARG A 172 -14.74 -3.14 8.26
N LEU A 173 -13.80 -3.26 9.20
CA LEU A 173 -14.00 -3.01 10.64
C LEU A 173 -13.16 -1.84 11.20
N ALA A 174 -12.58 -0.99 10.34
CA ALA A 174 -11.81 0.20 10.75
C ALA A 174 -12.50 1.50 10.31
#